data_AF-A0A915JBE0-F1
#
_entry.id   AF-A0A915JBE0-F1
#
_cell.length_a   1.000
_cell.length_b   1.000
_cell.length_c   1.000
_cell.angle_alpha   90.00
_cell.angle_beta   90.00
_cell.angle_gamma   90.00
#
_symmetry.space_group_name_H-M   'P 1'
#
loop_
_entity.id
_entity.type
_entity.pdbx_description
1 polymer ?
#
loop_
_entity_poly.entity_id
_entity_poly.type
_entity_poly.pdbx_seq_one_letter_code
_entity_poly.pdbx_strand_id
1 'polypeptide(L)'
;MIFGHKEKECNIALVASPKRSYPASVIKPEPMAPASSTMAAPPPMTNSSVEIMPFYMKSDFQSNHYPCKFKDKKGTEYNCAEQFLFLKKAIQAGDLARAKEIMQAKEAKQAKWIEEKVSWDKKKLGTWPKFAYNNLFKANTLKYEQNKDLPEAQFKTSPAILVEASPYDKNW
;
A
#
# COMPACT_ATOMS: atom_id res chain seq x y z
N MET A 1 -6.32 55.71 2.16
CA MET A 1 -6.27 55.12 3.51
C MET A 1 -5.99 53.64 3.39
N ILE A 2 -5.18 53.15 4.33
CA ILE A 2 -4.43 51.89 4.32
C ILE A 2 -5.34 50.64 4.48
N PHE A 3 -4.84 49.53 3.92
CA PHE A 3 -5.23 48.11 4.00
C PHE A 3 -5.97 47.62 5.26
N GLY A 4 -6.76 46.55 5.09
CA GLY A 4 -7.30 45.74 6.19
C GLY A 4 -7.94 44.42 5.76
N HIS A 5 -7.23 43.60 5.00
CA HIS A 5 -7.58 42.18 4.81
C HIS A 5 -7.31 41.45 6.14
N LYS A 6 -8.34 40.91 6.79
CA LYS A 6 -8.17 39.97 7.91
C LYS A 6 -7.93 38.58 7.33
N GLU A 7 -6.66 38.21 7.19
CA GLU A 7 -6.23 36.84 7.02
C GLU A 7 -6.66 36.05 8.27
N LYS A 8 -7.42 34.97 8.08
CA LYS A 8 -7.65 33.98 9.12
C LYS A 8 -6.44 33.05 9.11
N GLU A 9 -5.52 33.29 10.03
CA GLU A 9 -4.41 32.38 10.32
C GLU A 9 -4.96 30.98 10.65
N CYS A 10 -4.74 30.03 9.74
CA CYS A 10 -4.94 28.62 10.02
C CYS A 10 -3.69 28.15 10.79
N ASN A 11 -3.77 28.19 12.13
CA ASN A 11 -2.72 27.68 13.00
C ASN A 11 -2.57 26.17 12.83
N ILE A 12 -1.66 25.75 11.94
CA ILE A 12 -1.24 24.36 11.79
C ILE A 12 -0.28 24.04 12.93
N ALA A 13 -0.83 23.60 14.06
CA ALA A 13 -0.02 23.00 15.11
C ALA A 13 0.69 21.76 14.52
N LEU A 14 1.98 21.90 14.29
CA LEU A 14 2.89 20.86 13.85
C LEU A 14 3.10 19.91 15.04
N VAL A 15 2.15 19.01 15.28
CA VAL A 15 2.33 17.96 16.28
C VAL A 15 3.39 17.01 15.74
N ALA A 16 4.59 17.13 16.30
CA ALA A 16 5.68 16.19 16.08
C ALA A 16 5.16 14.77 16.33
N SER A 17 5.14 13.96 15.28
CA SER A 17 4.85 12.53 15.41
C SER A 17 5.94 11.91 16.28
N PRO A 18 5.59 11.06 17.27
CA PRO A 18 6.61 10.37 18.05
C PRO A 18 7.45 9.52 17.08
N LYS A 19 8.76 9.80 17.04
CA LYS A 19 9.73 8.96 16.34
C LYS A 19 9.67 7.57 16.97
N ARG A 20 9.03 6.61 16.29
CA ARG A 20 9.16 5.19 16.68
C ARG A 20 10.56 4.74 16.27
N SER A 21 11.53 4.89 17.16
CA SER A 21 12.83 4.26 17.06
C SER A 21 12.67 2.77 17.37
N TYR A 22 12.86 1.91 16.38
CA TYR A 22 13.13 0.50 16.65
C TYR A 22 14.58 0.40 17.13
N PRO A 23 14.86 -0.16 18.32
CA PRO A 23 16.23 -0.43 18.70
C PRO A 23 16.79 -1.49 17.76
N ALA A 24 17.99 -1.23 17.21
CA ALA A 24 18.79 -2.23 16.53
C ALA A 24 19.40 -3.17 17.59
N SER A 25 18.57 -4.01 18.21
CA SER A 25 19.05 -5.14 19.00
C SER A 25 19.01 -6.39 18.13
N VAL A 26 20.19 -6.76 17.64
CA VAL A 26 20.51 -8.08 17.11
C VAL A 26 19.99 -9.12 18.10
N ILE A 27 18.99 -9.91 17.69
CA ILE A 27 18.60 -11.11 18.41
C ILE A 27 19.80 -12.05 18.33
N LYS A 28 20.62 -12.08 19.38
CA LYS A 28 21.55 -13.18 19.60
C LYS A 28 20.71 -14.36 20.07
N PRO A 29 20.78 -15.54 19.43
CA PRO A 29 20.13 -16.72 19.97
C PRO A 29 20.80 -17.12 21.28
N GLU A 30 20.04 -17.20 22.37
CA GLU A 30 20.48 -17.87 23.60
C GLU A 30 20.59 -19.38 23.35
N PRO A 31 21.58 -20.07 23.97
CA PRO A 31 21.73 -21.50 23.83
C PRO A 31 20.62 -22.25 24.58
N MET A 32 19.75 -22.94 23.83
CA MET A 32 18.79 -23.89 24.40
C MET A 32 19.51 -25.11 25.00
N ALA A 33 19.04 -25.54 26.17
CA ALA A 33 19.46 -26.75 26.86
C ALA A 33 19.31 -28.01 25.98
N PRO A 34 20.15 -29.06 26.17
CA PRO A 34 20.10 -30.25 25.33
C PRO A 34 18.82 -31.07 25.62
N ALA A 35 17.90 -31.09 24.66
CA ALA A 35 16.80 -32.04 24.65
C ALA A 35 17.31 -33.39 24.13
N SER A 36 17.38 -34.38 25.01
CA SER A 36 17.59 -35.78 24.67
C SER A 36 16.27 -36.35 24.14
N SER A 37 16.18 -36.57 22.83
CA SER A 37 15.20 -37.47 22.20
C SER A 37 15.54 -37.59 20.72
N THR A 38 15.70 -38.83 20.26
CA THR A 38 15.98 -39.27 18.89
C THR A 38 15.14 -38.51 17.85
N MET A 39 15.73 -37.54 17.14
CA MET A 39 15.10 -36.88 15.99
C MET A 39 15.50 -37.65 14.73
N ALA A 40 14.52 -38.27 14.07
CA ALA A 40 14.68 -38.74 12.70
C ALA A 40 15.12 -37.57 11.81
N ALA A 41 16.02 -37.85 10.87
CA ALA A 41 16.48 -36.84 9.91
C ALA A 41 15.29 -36.14 9.24
N PRO A 42 15.34 -34.81 9.03
CA PRO A 42 14.28 -34.12 8.30
C PRO A 42 14.09 -34.80 6.94
N PRO A 43 12.84 -35.03 6.50
CA PRO A 43 12.59 -35.66 5.22
C PRO A 43 13.33 -34.87 4.12
N PRO A 44 13.93 -35.55 3.13
CA PRO A 44 14.64 -34.87 2.06
C PRO A 44 13.70 -33.87 1.40
N MET A 45 14.15 -32.62 1.24
CA MET A 45 13.41 -31.58 0.54
C MET A 45 13.14 -32.07 -0.89
N THR A 46 11.93 -32.60 -1.10
CA THR A 46 11.45 -32.99 -2.41
C THR A 46 11.32 -31.72 -3.25
N ASN A 47 11.72 -31.79 -4.54
CA ASN A 47 11.46 -30.75 -5.53
C ASN A 47 9.94 -30.48 -5.59
N SER A 48 9.46 -29.57 -4.75
CA SER A 48 8.09 -29.10 -4.77
C SER A 48 8.01 -28.08 -5.89
N SER A 49 7.27 -28.43 -6.94
CA SER A 49 6.90 -27.48 -7.99
C SER A 49 6.22 -26.29 -7.32
N VAL A 50 6.82 -25.10 -7.45
CA VAL A 50 6.22 -23.87 -6.95
C VAL A 50 4.97 -23.58 -7.78
N GLU A 51 3.81 -23.56 -7.14
CA GLU A 51 2.55 -23.17 -7.78
C GLU A 51 2.58 -21.66 -8.04
N ILE A 52 2.31 -21.27 -9.29
CA ILE A 52 2.19 -19.86 -9.68
C ILE A 52 0.72 -19.59 -9.96
N MET A 53 0.16 -18.58 -9.29
CA MET A 53 -1.22 -18.14 -9.47
C MET A 53 -1.22 -16.73 -10.07
N PRO A 54 -1.44 -16.60 -11.39
CA PRO A 54 -1.52 -15.30 -12.03
C PRO A 54 -2.85 -14.61 -11.73
N PHE A 55 -2.83 -13.28 -11.61
CA PHE A 55 -4.02 -12.44 -11.56
C PHE A 55 -3.82 -11.20 -12.44
N TYR A 56 -4.91 -10.60 -12.92
CA TYR A 56 -4.83 -9.42 -13.80
C TYR A 56 -6.12 -8.59 -13.79
N MET A 57 -7.27 -9.24 -13.63
CA MET A 57 -8.55 -8.55 -13.74
C MET A 57 -8.80 -7.65 -12.53
N LYS A 58 -9.57 -6.59 -12.73
CA LYS A 58 -10.05 -5.74 -11.63
C LYS A 58 -10.96 -6.48 -10.65
N SER A 59 -11.47 -7.66 -11.02
CA SER A 59 -12.26 -8.55 -10.15
C SER A 59 -11.38 -9.41 -9.24
N ASP A 60 -10.07 -9.46 -9.48
CA ASP A 60 -9.15 -10.24 -8.67
C ASP A 60 -8.86 -9.48 -7.38
N PHE A 61 -9.15 -10.09 -6.23
CA PHE A 61 -9.05 -9.43 -4.94
C PHE A 61 -7.62 -9.00 -4.59
N GLN A 62 -6.61 -9.61 -5.23
CA GLN A 62 -5.20 -9.27 -5.12
C GLN A 62 -4.87 -7.96 -5.84
N SER A 63 -5.66 -7.57 -6.85
CA SER A 63 -5.41 -6.36 -7.63
C SER A 63 -5.53 -5.09 -6.79
N ASN A 64 -4.64 -4.12 -7.04
CA ASN A 64 -4.73 -2.78 -6.46
C ASN A 64 -5.95 -1.99 -6.98
N HIS A 65 -6.51 -2.42 -8.13
CA HIS A 65 -7.70 -1.85 -8.76
C HIS A 65 -8.99 -2.49 -8.24
N TYR A 66 -8.89 -3.53 -7.41
CA TYR A 66 -10.05 -4.25 -6.89
C TYR A 66 -11.01 -3.30 -6.17
N PRO A 67 -12.27 -3.17 -6.63
CA PRO A 67 -13.26 -2.30 -6.01
C PRO A 67 -13.58 -2.75 -4.58
N CYS A 68 -13.12 -1.98 -3.61
CA CYS A 68 -13.23 -2.33 -2.20
C CYS A 68 -13.10 -1.07 -1.34
N LYS A 69 -14.05 -0.90 -0.43
CA LYS A 69 -14.08 0.26 0.46
C LYS A 69 -13.21 0.03 1.69
N PHE A 70 -12.40 1.02 2.03
CA PHE A 70 -11.66 1.08 3.28
C PHE A 70 -11.41 2.52 3.70
N LYS A 71 -11.15 2.74 4.99
CA LYS A 71 -10.93 4.07 5.57
C LYS A 71 -9.52 4.22 6.13
N ASP A 72 -8.96 5.42 6.06
CA ASP A 72 -7.74 5.74 6.81
C ASP A 72 -8.06 6.15 8.27
N LYS A 73 -7.01 6.39 9.06
CA LYS A 73 -7.13 6.83 10.46
C LYS A 73 -7.87 8.17 10.64
N LYS A 74 -8.01 8.97 9.56
CA LYS A 74 -8.76 10.24 9.58
C LYS A 74 -10.22 10.04 9.17
N GLY A 75 -10.64 8.81 8.88
CA GLY A 75 -11.98 8.48 8.42
C GLY A 75 -12.22 8.73 6.93
N THR A 76 -11.18 9.04 6.15
CA THR A 76 -11.31 9.23 4.70
C THR A 76 -11.56 7.87 4.05
N GLU A 77 -12.68 7.73 3.33
CA GLU A 77 -13.03 6.50 2.61
C GLU A 77 -12.44 6.50 1.19
N TYR A 78 -11.92 5.34 0.78
CA TYR A 78 -11.36 5.07 -0.55
C TYR A 78 -12.11 3.91 -1.19
N ASN A 79 -12.19 3.86 -2.52
CA ASN A 79 -12.86 2.80 -3.27
C ASN A 79 -11.93 1.69 -3.79
N CYS A 80 -10.61 1.90 -3.74
CA CYS A 80 -9.58 0.92 -4.11
C CYS A 80 -8.21 1.39 -3.60
N ALA A 81 -7.21 0.50 -3.64
CA ALA A 81 -5.86 0.81 -3.15
C ALA A 81 -5.16 1.87 -4.03
N GLU A 82 -5.39 1.86 -5.34
CA GLU A 82 -4.86 2.86 -6.25
C GLU A 82 -5.38 4.28 -5.98
N GLN A 83 -6.67 4.45 -5.68
CA GLN A 83 -7.21 5.78 -5.37
C GLN A 83 -6.47 6.40 -4.17
N PHE A 84 -6.14 5.59 -3.16
CA PHE A 84 -5.30 6.02 -2.05
C PHE A 84 -3.91 6.47 -2.55
N LEU A 85 -3.22 5.64 -3.33
CA LEU A 85 -1.90 5.96 -3.87
C LEU A 85 -1.91 7.27 -4.67
N PHE A 86 -2.87 7.43 -5.57
CA PHE A 86 -2.99 8.58 -6.45
C PHE A 86 -3.34 9.86 -5.70
N LEU A 87 -4.18 9.78 -4.68
CA LEU A 87 -4.41 10.90 -3.77
C LEU A 87 -3.08 11.34 -3.12
N LYS A 88 -2.30 10.38 -2.59
CA LYS A 88 -1.01 10.71 -1.95
C LYS A 88 -0.03 11.30 -2.96
N LYS A 89 -0.01 10.79 -4.20
CA LYS A 89 0.77 11.38 -5.30
C LYS A 89 0.41 12.84 -5.52
N ALA A 90 -0.87 13.15 -5.72
CA ALA A 90 -1.34 14.52 -5.95
C ALA A 90 -1.00 15.46 -4.79
N ILE A 91 -1.21 15.04 -3.55
CA ILE A 91 -0.84 15.81 -2.36
C ILE A 91 0.67 16.06 -2.28
N GLN A 92 1.49 15.04 -2.53
CA GLN A 92 2.96 15.15 -2.48
C GLN A 92 3.52 16.04 -3.60
N ALA A 93 2.81 16.13 -4.73
CA ALA A 93 3.08 17.04 -5.82
C ALA A 93 2.57 18.47 -5.56
N GLY A 94 1.74 18.69 -4.53
CA GLY A 94 1.09 19.98 -4.25
C GLY A 94 -0.13 20.27 -5.14
N ASP A 95 -0.59 19.30 -5.94
CA ASP A 95 -1.73 19.46 -6.85
C ASP A 95 -3.05 19.11 -6.14
N LEU A 96 -3.53 20.06 -5.34
CA LEU A 96 -4.77 19.89 -4.56
C LEU A 96 -6.03 19.83 -5.43
N ALA A 97 -5.99 20.40 -6.64
CA ALA A 97 -7.10 20.34 -7.59
C ALA A 97 -7.30 18.91 -8.08
N ARG A 98 -6.24 18.25 -8.57
CA ARG A 98 -6.29 16.85 -8.97
C ARG A 98 -6.57 15.93 -7.77
N ALA A 99 -6.03 16.23 -6.58
CA ALA A 99 -6.33 15.46 -5.37
C ALA A 99 -7.85 15.40 -5.08
N LYS A 100 -8.55 16.53 -5.24
CA LYS A 100 -10.02 16.60 -5.09
C LYS A 100 -10.74 15.78 -6.16
N GLU A 101 -10.31 15.88 -7.42
CA GLU A 101 -10.88 15.10 -8.53
C GLU A 101 -10.68 13.59 -8.33
N ILE A 102 -9.50 13.15 -7.87
CA ILE A 102 -9.20 11.75 -7.56
C ILE A 102 -10.13 11.20 -6.49
N MET A 103 -10.43 11.97 -5.44
CA MET A 103 -11.37 11.54 -4.39
C MET A 103 -12.81 11.45 -4.86
N GLN A 104 -13.17 12.16 -5.93
CA GLN A 104 -14.50 12.10 -6.54
C GLN A 104 -14.62 10.98 -7.58
N ALA A 105 -13.50 10.39 -8.01
CA ALA A 105 -13.48 9.29 -8.96
C ALA A 105 -14.20 8.07 -8.38
N LYS A 106 -15.10 7.48 -9.18
CA LYS A 106 -15.88 6.29 -8.78
C LYS A 106 -15.19 4.99 -9.13
N GLU A 107 -14.29 5.03 -10.11
CA GLU A 107 -13.59 3.87 -10.66
C GLU A 107 -12.07 4.09 -10.61
N ALA A 108 -11.30 3.01 -10.40
CA ALA A 108 -9.83 3.05 -10.42
C ALA A 108 -9.28 3.66 -11.71
N LYS A 109 -9.84 3.28 -12.87
CA LYS A 109 -9.44 3.82 -14.18
C LYS A 109 -9.61 5.34 -14.28
N GLN A 110 -10.67 5.89 -13.68
CA GLN A 110 -10.86 7.35 -13.66
C GLN A 110 -9.79 8.02 -12.80
N ALA A 111 -9.52 7.48 -11.61
CA ALA A 111 -8.47 7.99 -10.74
C ALA A 111 -7.09 7.94 -11.43
N LYS A 112 -6.82 6.86 -12.19
CA LYS A 112 -5.60 6.68 -12.99
C LYS A 112 -5.46 7.77 -14.07
N TRP A 113 -6.51 8.02 -14.84
CA TRP A 113 -6.48 9.08 -15.86
C TRP A 113 -6.30 10.49 -15.28
N ILE A 114 -6.76 10.73 -14.06
CA ILE A 114 -6.59 12.02 -13.38
C ILE A 114 -5.17 12.14 -12.84
N GLU A 115 -4.61 11.07 -12.26
CA GLU A 115 -3.25 11.12 -11.72
C GLU A 115 -2.20 11.37 -12.80
N GLU A 116 -2.41 10.84 -14.01
CA GLU A 116 -1.44 10.99 -15.10
C GLU A 116 -1.20 12.46 -15.46
N LYS A 117 -2.16 13.34 -15.12
CA LYS A 117 -2.08 14.79 -15.29
C LYS A 117 -1.37 15.51 -14.13
N VAL A 118 -1.11 14.82 -13.02
CA VAL A 118 -0.37 15.36 -11.88
C VAL A 118 1.09 15.48 -12.26
N SER A 119 1.59 16.71 -12.32
CA SER A 119 3.01 16.96 -12.56
C SER A 119 3.83 16.50 -11.37
N TRP A 120 4.60 15.42 -11.55
CA TRP A 120 5.56 14.96 -10.55
C TRP A 120 6.93 15.55 -10.87
N ASP A 121 7.52 16.27 -9.91
CA ASP A 121 8.87 16.83 -10.05
C ASP A 121 9.84 15.71 -10.45
N LYS A 122 10.53 15.88 -11.59
CA LYS A 122 11.54 14.94 -12.09
C LYS A 122 12.61 14.64 -11.05
N LYS A 123 12.92 15.58 -10.15
CA LYS A 123 13.85 15.37 -9.02
C LYS A 123 13.34 14.34 -8.01
N LYS A 124 12.02 14.18 -7.88
CA LYS A 124 11.36 13.18 -7.02
C LYS A 124 11.10 11.86 -7.73
N LEU A 125 11.41 11.72 -9.03
CA LEU A 125 11.15 10.50 -9.80
C LEU A 125 11.92 9.29 -9.22
N GLY A 126 13.18 9.50 -8.78
CA GLY A 126 13.95 8.44 -8.11
C GLY A 126 13.34 7.96 -6.79
N THR A 127 12.44 8.74 -6.17
CA THR A 127 11.74 8.34 -4.95
C THR A 127 10.39 7.66 -5.21
N TRP A 128 9.91 7.66 -6.46
CA TRP A 128 8.60 7.13 -6.81
C TRP A 128 8.41 5.66 -6.43
N PRO A 129 9.33 4.72 -6.73
CA PRO A 129 9.13 3.31 -6.41
C PRO A 129 8.92 3.08 -4.90
N LYS A 130 9.77 3.69 -4.07
CA LYS A 130 9.67 3.61 -2.61
C LYS A 130 8.40 4.29 -2.09
N PHE A 131 8.02 5.42 -2.67
CA PHE A 131 6.79 6.12 -2.32
C PHE A 131 5.55 5.29 -2.65
N ALA A 132 5.50 4.71 -3.85
CA ALA A 132 4.40 3.89 -4.30
C ALA A 132 4.27 2.62 -3.46
N TYR A 133 5.37 1.90 -3.26
CA TYR A 133 5.41 0.70 -2.42
C TYR A 133 4.87 0.98 -1.00
N ASN A 134 5.38 2.01 -0.31
CA ASN A 134 4.96 2.30 1.05
C ASN A 134 3.47 2.66 1.15
N ASN A 135 2.95 3.42 0.18
CA ASN A 135 1.55 3.83 0.18
C ASN A 135 0.61 2.69 -0.21
N LEU A 136 0.99 1.84 -1.17
CA LEU A 136 0.20 0.66 -1.53
C LEU A 136 0.25 -0.41 -0.45
N PHE A 137 1.40 -0.63 0.18
CA PHE A 137 1.50 -1.52 1.35
C PHE A 137 0.49 -1.09 2.41
N LYS A 138 0.50 0.21 2.77
CA LYS A 138 -0.46 0.76 3.73
C LYS A 138 -1.91 0.65 3.28
N ALA A 139 -2.21 0.94 2.02
CA ALA A 139 -3.57 0.85 1.47
C ALA A 139 -4.07 -0.60 1.51
N ASN A 140 -3.25 -1.55 1.08
CA ASN A 140 -3.57 -2.98 1.12
C ASN A 140 -3.73 -3.48 2.55
N THR A 141 -2.88 -3.07 3.49
CA THR A 141 -3.10 -3.38 4.92
C THR A 141 -4.48 -2.95 5.38
N LEU A 142 -4.88 -1.71 5.12
CA LEU A 142 -6.21 -1.20 5.51
C LEU A 142 -7.35 -1.94 4.78
N LYS A 143 -7.18 -2.24 3.49
CA LYS A 143 -8.12 -3.03 2.68
C LYS A 143 -8.36 -4.40 3.30
N TYR A 144 -7.30 -5.17 3.57
CA TYR A 144 -7.41 -6.53 4.12
C TYR A 144 -7.87 -6.53 5.59
N GLU A 145 -7.50 -5.53 6.40
CA GLU A 145 -7.96 -5.40 7.78
C GLU A 145 -9.48 -5.12 7.89
N GLN A 146 -10.02 -4.33 6.96
CA GLN A 146 -11.42 -3.87 7.03
C GLN A 146 -12.41 -4.76 6.27
N ASN A 147 -11.93 -5.61 5.37
CA ASN A 147 -12.76 -6.49 4.54
C ASN A 147 -12.42 -7.94 4.85
N LYS A 148 -13.14 -8.53 5.82
CA LYS A 148 -12.80 -9.79 6.50
C LYS A 148 -12.77 -11.03 5.59
N ASP A 149 -13.50 -10.96 4.50
CA ASP A 149 -13.58 -11.94 3.42
C ASP A 149 -12.29 -12.01 2.59
N LEU A 150 -11.53 -10.90 2.49
CA LEU A 150 -10.30 -10.88 1.70
C LEU A 150 -9.14 -11.65 2.34
N PRO A 151 -8.86 -11.55 3.66
CA PRO A 151 -7.86 -12.40 4.31
C PRO A 151 -8.14 -13.90 4.17
N GLU A 152 -9.40 -14.31 4.24
CA GLU A 152 -9.77 -15.72 4.06
C GLU A 152 -9.50 -16.17 2.62
N ALA A 153 -9.88 -15.37 1.62
CA ALA A 153 -9.58 -15.63 0.22
C ALA A 153 -8.06 -15.67 -0.04
N GLN A 154 -7.29 -14.75 0.56
CA GLN A 154 -5.84 -14.68 0.45
C GLN A 154 -5.16 -15.91 1.09
N PHE A 155 -5.67 -16.40 2.22
CA PHE A 155 -5.09 -17.59 2.87
C PHE A 155 -5.24 -18.85 1.99
N LYS A 156 -6.36 -18.96 1.26
CA LYS A 156 -6.64 -20.07 0.34
C LYS A 156 -5.67 -20.15 -0.84
N THR A 157 -4.90 -19.08 -1.13
CA THR A 157 -3.90 -19.11 -2.20
C THR A 157 -2.55 -19.65 -1.72
N SER A 158 -2.36 -19.92 -0.43
CA SER A 158 -1.10 -20.47 0.08
C SER A 158 -0.98 -21.97 -0.28
N PRO A 159 0.19 -22.46 -0.74
CA PRO A 159 1.50 -21.82 -0.78
C PRO A 159 1.89 -21.18 -2.13
N ALA A 160 0.92 -20.90 -3.02
CA ALA A 160 1.21 -20.38 -4.35
C ALA A 160 1.87 -18.99 -4.32
N ILE A 161 2.73 -18.75 -5.31
CA ILE A 161 3.27 -17.42 -5.62
C ILE A 161 2.25 -16.68 -6.47
N LEU A 162 1.75 -15.56 -5.95
CA LEU A 162 0.86 -14.66 -6.66
C LEU A 162 1.67 -13.79 -7.62
N VAL A 163 1.24 -13.73 -8.88
CA VAL A 163 1.90 -12.92 -9.91
C VAL A 163 0.87 -12.04 -10.61
N GLU A 164 1.08 -10.72 -10.57
CA GLU A 164 0.30 -9.82 -11.43
C GLU A 164 0.75 -10.01 -12.88
N ALA A 165 -0.14 -10.52 -13.73
CA ALA A 165 0.15 -10.96 -15.09
C ALA A 165 -0.50 -10.03 -16.13
N SER A 166 -0.34 -8.72 -15.95
CA SER A 166 -0.85 -7.73 -16.90
C SER A 166 -0.11 -7.81 -18.24
N PRO A 167 -0.82 -7.95 -19.38
CA PRO A 167 -0.19 -7.97 -20.70
C PRO A 167 0.18 -6.55 -21.19
N TYR A 168 -0.32 -5.50 -20.53
CA TYR A 168 -0.18 -4.11 -20.98
C TYR A 168 0.72 -3.26 -20.08
N ASP A 169 0.80 -3.58 -18.80
CA ASP A 169 1.60 -2.83 -17.83
C ASP A 169 2.54 -3.78 -17.10
N LYS A 170 3.84 -3.44 -17.10
CA LYS A 170 4.88 -4.19 -16.41
C LYS A 170 5.27 -3.56 -15.08
N ASN A 171 4.70 -2.40 -14.74
CA ASN A 171 5.06 -1.65 -13.56
C ASN A 171 4.16 -2.01 -12.38
N TRP A 172 4.57 -3.01 -11.59
CA TRP A 172 4.24 -3.13 -10.17
C TRP A 172 5.34 -3.92 -9.47
#